data_AF-A0A0P6X9P0-F1
#
_entry.id   AF-A0A0P6X9P0-F1
#
_cell.length_a   1.000
_cell.length_b   1.000
_cell.length_c   1.000
_cell.angle_alpha   90.00
_cell.angle_beta   90.00
_cell.angle_gamma   90.00
#
_symmetry.space_group_name_H-M   'P 1'
#
loop_
_entity.id
_entity.type
_entity.pdbx_description
1 polymer ?
#
loop_
_entity_poly.entity_id
_entity_poly.type
_entity_poly.pdbx_seq_one_letter_code
_entity_poly.pdbx_strand_id
1 'polypeptide(L)'
;MADLTVAVSESAFQRLFVVLRDSIRWEAQDSTSFGPFTAGYHVKGHLEGGSVDFRSDNSVLVDELDVRWDMFQFTLGLDIPEICVGGGCIDMPWPFPDICLPRWCVFSANPDVSISPDLAAFVAQELSVAGRPVVRYYDASIPPPLIDPCGLLRDLLVNASVIDPFPDHNQWHIFLNPDFIDLDLFDFADIVGNLIENALTAAVTALLPGGWVRDLILAIIGGIADFIRWLLDIPDEIDEWLSDLFNISFGLGDLLIQLVGEFFGACVPLIRVDDPLEVLAKEISTSVLLSGSPVELVAVTVPVRNLFVRVDDVEMVVQADVGG
;
A
#
# COMPACT_ATOMS: atom_id res chain seq x y z
N MET A 1 -7.64 40.75 10.05
CA MET A 1 -6.63 41.20 9.07
C MET A 1 -5.39 40.44 9.47
N ALA A 2 -4.82 39.64 8.57
CA ALA A 2 -3.67 38.83 8.92
C ALA A 2 -2.45 39.74 9.16
N ASP A 3 -1.70 39.44 10.22
CA ASP A 3 -0.46 40.16 10.54
C ASP A 3 0.74 39.58 9.79
N LEU A 4 0.67 38.29 9.43
CA LEU A 4 1.65 37.60 8.59
C LEU A 4 0.95 36.89 7.44
N THR A 5 1.53 36.94 6.24
CA THR A 5 1.03 36.23 5.06
C THR A 5 2.22 35.67 4.28
N VAL A 6 2.14 34.40 3.94
CA VAL A 6 3.09 33.68 3.10
C VAL A 6 2.31 32.99 2.00
N ALA A 7 2.86 32.97 0.78
CA ALA A 7 2.29 32.24 -0.34
C ALA A 7 3.32 31.26 -0.90
N VAL A 8 2.83 30.08 -1.30
CA VAL A 8 3.62 29.02 -1.91
C VAL A 8 3.04 28.76 -3.29
N SER A 9 3.85 28.92 -4.34
CA SER A 9 3.45 28.56 -5.70
C SER A 9 3.29 27.05 -5.84
N GLU A 10 2.43 26.60 -6.77
CA GLU A 10 2.27 25.19 -7.13
C GLU A 10 3.61 24.49 -7.40
N SER A 11 4.53 25.12 -8.15
CA SER A 11 5.85 24.54 -8.44
C SER A 11 6.72 24.26 -7.20
N ALA A 12 6.55 25.05 -6.14
CA ALA A 12 7.25 24.84 -4.87
C ALA A 12 6.57 23.73 -4.07
N PHE A 13 5.23 23.67 -4.10
CA PHE A 13 4.46 22.60 -3.49
C PHE A 13 4.72 21.25 -4.17
N GLN A 14 4.81 21.20 -5.50
CA GLN A 14 5.20 20.00 -6.25
C GLN A 14 6.53 19.42 -5.73
N ARG A 15 7.52 20.27 -5.42
CA ARG A 15 8.81 19.80 -4.89
C ARG A 15 8.67 19.21 -3.48
N LEU A 16 7.86 19.83 -2.63
CA LEU A 16 7.55 19.29 -1.30
C LEU A 16 6.83 17.94 -1.43
N PHE A 17 5.84 17.86 -2.31
CA PHE A 17 5.11 16.65 -2.61
C PHE A 17 6.04 15.52 -3.08
N VAL A 18 6.95 15.79 -4.03
CA VAL A 18 7.91 14.81 -4.53
C VAL A 18 8.76 14.22 -3.40
N VAL A 19 9.27 15.05 -2.49
CA VAL A 19 10.08 14.58 -1.35
C VAL A 19 9.27 13.68 -0.42
N LEU A 20 8.01 14.05 -0.15
CA LEU A 20 7.11 13.26 0.69
C LEU A 20 6.70 11.96 -0.01
N ARG A 21 6.34 12.01 -1.29
CA ARG A 21 6.01 10.85 -2.13
C ARG A 21 7.14 9.83 -2.14
N ASP A 22 8.37 10.26 -2.40
CA ASP A 22 9.53 9.36 -2.54
C ASP A 22 9.89 8.61 -1.24
N SER A 23 9.37 9.11 -0.11
CA SER A 23 9.50 8.45 1.19
C SER A 23 8.46 7.36 1.45
N ILE A 24 7.36 7.34 0.68
CA ILE A 24 6.28 6.37 0.85
C ILE A 24 6.70 5.05 0.23
N ARG A 25 6.95 4.07 1.10
CA ARG A 25 7.24 2.68 0.76
C ARG A 25 6.47 1.77 1.69
N TRP A 26 5.99 0.66 1.18
CA TRP A 26 5.24 -0.31 1.97
C TRP A 26 5.61 -1.75 1.63
N GLU A 27 5.31 -2.63 2.57
CA GLU A 27 5.40 -4.08 2.43
C GLU A 27 4.18 -4.68 3.12
N ALA A 28 3.50 -5.59 2.43
CA ALA A 28 2.36 -6.32 2.99
C ALA A 28 2.44 -7.78 2.54
N GLN A 29 2.00 -8.68 3.40
CA GLN A 29 1.90 -10.10 3.09
C GLN A 29 0.73 -10.69 3.84
N ASP A 30 -0.02 -11.55 3.16
CA ASP A 30 -1.07 -12.34 3.79
C ASP A 30 -1.34 -13.62 2.99
N SER A 31 -2.04 -14.57 3.61
CA SER A 31 -2.49 -15.80 2.96
C SER A 31 -3.80 -16.29 3.57
N THR A 32 -4.74 -16.70 2.71
CA THR A 32 -6.05 -17.23 3.11
C THR A 32 -6.34 -18.53 2.39
N SER A 33 -6.94 -19.49 3.12
CA SER A 33 -7.48 -20.72 2.55
C SER A 33 -8.95 -20.51 2.18
N PHE A 34 -9.31 -20.91 0.97
CA PHE A 34 -10.65 -20.81 0.40
C PHE A 34 -11.34 -22.18 0.32
N GLY A 35 -10.74 -23.21 0.94
CA GLY A 35 -11.21 -24.59 0.89
C GLY A 35 -10.33 -25.42 -0.05
N PRO A 36 -10.69 -25.54 -1.35
CA PRO A 36 -9.92 -26.34 -2.31
C PRO A 36 -8.61 -25.68 -2.78
N PHE A 37 -8.35 -24.45 -2.36
CA PHE A 37 -7.10 -23.75 -2.63
C PHE A 37 -6.74 -22.80 -1.49
N THR A 38 -5.46 -22.44 -1.47
CA THR A 38 -4.92 -21.37 -0.63
C THR A 38 -4.31 -20.31 -1.55
N ALA A 39 -4.69 -19.06 -1.36
CA ALA A 39 -4.07 -17.95 -2.06
C ALA A 39 -3.33 -17.08 -1.04
N GLY A 40 -2.23 -16.47 -1.47
CA GLY A 40 -1.49 -15.52 -0.66
C GLY A 40 -0.72 -14.56 -1.52
N TYR A 41 -0.24 -13.50 -0.89
CA TYR A 41 0.55 -12.49 -1.55
C TYR A 41 1.70 -12.02 -0.65
N HIS A 42 2.75 -11.55 -1.30
CA HIS A 42 3.80 -10.77 -0.67
C HIS A 42 4.16 -9.63 -1.61
N VAL A 43 3.79 -8.43 -1.21
CA VAL A 43 3.94 -7.22 -2.03
C VAL A 43 4.87 -6.23 -1.37
N LYS A 44 5.65 -5.53 -2.20
CA LYS A 44 6.45 -4.36 -1.84
C LYS A 44 6.21 -3.31 -2.90
N GLY A 45 6.03 -2.07 -2.46
CA GLY A 45 5.85 -0.99 -3.40
C GLY A 45 6.24 0.37 -2.87
N HIS A 46 6.24 1.32 -3.78
CA HIS A 46 6.49 2.73 -3.54
C HIS A 46 5.66 3.57 -4.52
N LEU A 47 5.58 4.87 -4.26
CA LEU A 47 4.89 5.82 -5.14
C LEU A 47 5.90 6.55 -6.05
N GLU A 48 5.55 6.74 -7.32
CA GLU A 48 6.31 7.53 -8.28
C GLU A 48 5.38 8.42 -9.11
N GLY A 49 5.93 9.38 -9.85
CA GLY A 49 5.10 10.25 -10.70
C GLY A 49 4.18 11.17 -9.90
N GLY A 50 3.05 11.54 -10.48
CA GLY A 50 2.13 12.47 -9.85
C GLY A 50 2.43 13.95 -10.13
N SER A 51 1.40 14.69 -10.52
CA SER A 51 1.40 16.12 -10.73
C SER A 51 0.44 16.81 -9.76
N VAL A 52 0.87 17.95 -9.22
CA VAL A 52 0.07 18.78 -8.32
C VAL A 52 -0.60 19.87 -9.13
N ASP A 53 -1.91 20.01 -8.96
CA ASP A 53 -2.74 21.07 -9.53
C ASP A 53 -3.52 21.78 -8.42
N PHE A 54 -3.32 23.09 -8.29
CA PHE A 54 -4.07 23.92 -7.36
C PHE A 54 -5.38 24.39 -7.98
N ARG A 55 -6.48 24.24 -7.24
CA ARG A 55 -7.82 24.53 -7.75
C ARG A 55 -8.46 25.71 -7.04
N SER A 56 -9.19 26.51 -7.81
CA SER A 56 -9.90 27.71 -7.34
C SER A 56 -11.01 27.43 -6.30
N ASP A 57 -11.33 26.16 -6.04
CA ASP A 57 -12.31 25.72 -5.05
C ASP A 57 -11.71 25.36 -3.69
N ASN A 58 -10.46 25.81 -3.45
CA ASN A 58 -9.69 25.56 -2.23
C ASN A 58 -9.22 24.10 -2.06
N SER A 59 -9.07 23.37 -3.16
CA SER A 59 -8.53 22.01 -3.17
C SER A 59 -7.18 21.94 -3.89
N VAL A 60 -6.43 20.88 -3.57
CA VAL A 60 -5.21 20.47 -4.24
C VAL A 60 -5.48 19.10 -4.83
N LEU A 61 -5.30 18.97 -6.13
CA LEU A 61 -5.31 17.69 -6.84
C LEU A 61 -3.88 17.18 -6.97
N VAL A 62 -3.70 15.90 -6.71
CA VAL A 62 -2.55 15.11 -7.11
C VAL A 62 -3.07 14.10 -8.12
N ASP A 63 -2.61 14.18 -9.36
CA ASP A 63 -3.08 13.35 -10.48
C ASP A 63 -1.94 12.53 -11.06
N GLU A 64 -2.24 11.38 -11.66
CA GLU A 64 -1.26 10.46 -12.27
C GLU A 64 -0.18 9.95 -11.29
N LEU A 65 -0.58 9.64 -10.04
CA LEU A 65 0.35 9.06 -9.06
C LEU A 65 0.47 7.54 -9.29
N ASP A 66 1.65 7.09 -9.70
CA ASP A 66 1.90 5.68 -9.98
C ASP A 66 2.13 4.90 -8.67
N VAL A 67 1.43 3.78 -8.53
CA VAL A 67 1.75 2.75 -7.53
C VAL A 67 2.70 1.74 -8.18
N ARG A 68 3.98 1.80 -7.84
CA ARG A 68 5.01 0.92 -8.39
C ARG A 68 5.27 -0.25 -7.45
N TRP A 69 5.16 -1.45 -7.99
CA TRP A 69 5.46 -2.69 -7.27
C TRP A 69 6.92 -3.07 -7.47
N ASP A 70 7.69 -3.04 -6.38
CA ASP A 70 9.06 -3.59 -6.34
C ASP A 70 9.05 -5.12 -6.30
N MET A 71 7.98 -5.68 -5.74
CA MET A 71 7.72 -7.11 -5.67
C MET A 71 6.22 -7.34 -5.63
N PHE A 72 5.73 -8.30 -6.40
CA PHE A 72 4.35 -8.72 -6.36
C PHE A 72 4.30 -10.24 -6.45
N GLN A 73 4.71 -10.92 -5.39
CA GLN A 73 4.66 -12.37 -5.37
C GLN A 73 3.24 -12.83 -5.05
N PHE A 74 2.59 -13.44 -6.04
CA PHE A 74 1.32 -14.12 -5.84
C PHE A 74 1.59 -15.60 -5.58
N THR A 75 1.06 -16.16 -4.50
CA THR A 75 1.14 -17.59 -4.21
C THR A 75 -0.23 -18.23 -4.33
N LEU A 76 -0.32 -19.30 -5.13
CA LEU A 76 -1.52 -20.10 -5.25
C LEU A 76 -1.18 -21.57 -5.00
N GLY A 77 -1.80 -22.16 -3.99
CA GLY A 77 -1.72 -23.57 -3.65
C GLY A 77 -3.05 -24.27 -3.92
N LEU A 78 -3.03 -25.41 -4.61
CA LEU A 78 -4.22 -26.23 -4.87
C LEU A 78 -4.24 -27.45 -3.95
N ASP A 79 -5.37 -27.66 -3.29
CA ASP A 79 -5.70 -28.88 -2.55
C ASP A 79 -6.65 -29.72 -3.41
N ILE A 80 -6.07 -30.62 -4.20
CA ILE A 80 -6.81 -31.41 -5.18
C ILE A 80 -7.36 -32.66 -4.47
N PRO A 81 -8.66 -32.97 -4.60
CA PRO A 81 -9.20 -34.20 -4.03
C PRO A 81 -8.44 -35.44 -4.52
N GLU A 82 -8.07 -36.34 -3.59
CA GLU A 82 -7.31 -37.54 -3.93
C GLU A 82 -8.09 -38.40 -4.95
N ILE A 83 -7.44 -38.69 -6.08
CA ILE A 83 -8.01 -39.56 -7.13
C ILE A 83 -7.26 -40.88 -7.12
N CYS A 84 -8.00 -41.97 -6.91
CA CYS A 84 -7.44 -43.32 -6.92
C CYS A 84 -8.00 -44.15 -8.08
N VAL A 85 -7.11 -44.82 -8.78
CA VAL A 85 -7.42 -45.64 -9.96
C VAL A 85 -6.87 -47.05 -9.77
N GLY A 86 -7.68 -48.05 -10.14
CA GLY A 86 -7.40 -49.45 -9.85
C GLY A 86 -7.67 -49.82 -8.39
N GLY A 87 -7.13 -50.94 -7.95
CA GLY A 87 -7.51 -51.58 -6.69
C GLY A 87 -8.72 -52.52 -6.82
N GLY A 88 -8.94 -53.29 -5.76
CA GLY A 88 -9.90 -54.40 -5.76
C GLY A 88 -9.17 -55.75 -5.81
N CYS A 89 -9.69 -56.71 -5.06
CA CYS A 89 -9.19 -58.08 -5.04
C CYS A 89 -10.21 -58.99 -5.73
N ILE A 90 -9.69 -59.92 -6.52
CA ILE A 90 -10.48 -61.02 -7.08
C ILE A 90 -10.30 -62.20 -6.14
N ASP A 91 -11.40 -62.61 -5.51
CA ASP A 91 -11.43 -63.81 -4.67
C ASP A 91 -11.15 -65.04 -5.54
N MET A 92 -10.06 -65.75 -5.24
CA MET A 92 -9.63 -66.91 -6.02
C MET A 92 -10.00 -68.23 -5.31
N PRO A 93 -10.36 -69.28 -6.08
CA PRO A 93 -10.68 -70.57 -5.49
C PRO A 93 -9.42 -71.20 -4.86
N TRP A 94 -9.59 -71.76 -3.66
CA TRP A 94 -8.52 -72.46 -2.95
C TRP A 94 -7.88 -73.55 -3.84
N PRO A 95 -6.53 -73.67 -3.89
CA PRO A 95 -5.52 -73.09 -2.99
C PRO A 95 -4.88 -71.78 -3.49
N PHE A 96 -5.46 -71.11 -4.50
CA PHE A 96 -4.87 -69.91 -5.05
C PHE A 96 -5.13 -68.70 -4.14
N PRO A 97 -4.10 -67.88 -3.83
CA PRO A 97 -4.31 -66.63 -3.12
C PRO A 97 -5.07 -65.64 -4.00
N ASP A 98 -5.86 -64.78 -3.37
CA ASP A 98 -6.58 -63.70 -4.04
C ASP A 98 -5.61 -62.80 -4.81
N ILE A 99 -6.06 -62.33 -5.98
CA ILE A 99 -5.27 -61.44 -6.81
C ILE A 99 -5.79 -60.02 -6.59
N CYS A 100 -5.02 -59.21 -5.86
CA CYS A 100 -5.30 -57.79 -5.70
C CYS A 100 -4.63 -56.99 -6.81
N LEU A 101 -5.43 -56.17 -7.49
CA LEU A 101 -4.91 -55.25 -8.50
C LEU A 101 -4.21 -54.07 -7.79
N PRO A 102 -3.11 -53.54 -8.35
CA PRO A 102 -2.46 -52.37 -7.80
C PRO A 102 -3.42 -51.17 -7.82
N ARG A 103 -3.43 -50.42 -6.72
CA ARG A 103 -4.13 -49.14 -6.58
C ARG A 103 -3.12 -48.01 -6.70
N TRP A 104 -3.44 -47.01 -7.52
CA TRP A 104 -2.63 -45.82 -7.73
C TRP A 104 -3.44 -44.62 -7.28
N CYS A 105 -2.93 -43.85 -6.33
CA CYS A 105 -3.55 -42.61 -5.89
C CYS A 105 -2.65 -41.43 -6.25
N VAL A 106 -3.26 -40.34 -6.67
CA VAL A 106 -2.61 -39.06 -6.96
C VAL A 106 -3.29 -37.97 -6.12
N PHE A 107 -2.58 -36.86 -5.91
CA PHE A 107 -3.05 -35.72 -5.12
C PHE A 107 -3.33 -36.06 -3.65
N SER A 108 -2.29 -36.52 -2.96
CA SER A 108 -2.36 -36.89 -1.53
C SER A 108 -1.59 -35.94 -0.62
N ALA A 109 -1.09 -34.82 -1.16
CA ALA A 109 -0.39 -33.78 -0.42
C ALA A 109 -1.36 -32.61 -0.08
N ASN A 110 -0.87 -31.64 0.69
CA ASN A 110 -1.62 -30.43 1.03
C ASN A 110 -0.63 -29.26 1.27
N PRO A 111 -0.55 -28.27 0.37
CA PRO A 111 -1.12 -28.27 -0.98
C PRO A 111 -0.45 -29.32 -1.88
N ASP A 112 -1.20 -29.85 -2.85
CA ASP A 112 -0.66 -30.76 -3.87
C ASP A 112 0.25 -30.04 -4.85
N VAL A 113 -0.16 -28.85 -5.25
CA VAL A 113 0.55 -27.96 -6.16
C VAL A 113 0.65 -26.59 -5.53
N SER A 114 1.80 -25.93 -5.66
CA SER A 114 1.92 -24.52 -5.34
C SER A 114 2.77 -23.80 -6.39
N ILE A 115 2.30 -22.63 -6.81
CA ILE A 115 3.04 -21.70 -7.67
C ILE A 115 3.21 -20.37 -6.92
N SER A 116 4.32 -19.68 -7.18
CA SER A 116 4.58 -18.36 -6.60
C SER A 116 5.17 -17.37 -7.62
N PRO A 117 4.47 -17.06 -8.74
CA PRO A 117 4.97 -16.10 -9.73
C PRO A 117 5.09 -14.69 -9.15
N ASP A 118 6.06 -13.93 -9.66
CA ASP A 118 6.17 -12.49 -9.41
C ASP A 118 5.49 -11.73 -10.55
N LEU A 119 4.49 -10.93 -10.21
CA LEU A 119 3.63 -10.20 -11.14
C LEU A 119 3.99 -8.71 -11.22
N ALA A 120 5.04 -8.26 -10.53
CA ALA A 120 5.36 -6.83 -10.40
C ALA A 120 5.51 -6.11 -11.75
N ALA A 121 6.05 -6.81 -12.75
CA ALA A 121 6.26 -6.26 -14.09
C ALA A 121 4.99 -6.15 -14.96
N PHE A 122 3.87 -6.71 -14.51
CA PHE A 122 2.62 -6.84 -15.28
C PHE A 122 1.42 -6.18 -14.62
N VAL A 123 1.61 -5.59 -13.44
CA VAL A 123 0.58 -4.87 -12.68
C VAL A 123 0.94 -3.38 -12.69
N ALA A 124 0.02 -2.57 -13.19
CA ALA A 124 0.08 -1.12 -13.10
C ALA A 124 -1.15 -0.62 -12.35
N GLN A 125 -0.96 0.45 -11.58
CA GLN A 125 -1.99 1.11 -10.81
C GLN A 125 -1.69 2.60 -10.77
N GLU A 126 -2.75 3.37 -10.93
CA GLU A 126 -2.73 4.81 -10.88
C GLU A 126 -3.67 5.28 -9.77
N LEU A 127 -3.25 6.34 -9.09
CA LEU A 127 -3.98 6.94 -7.98
C LEU A 127 -4.14 8.42 -8.25
N SER A 128 -5.34 8.94 -7.99
CA SER A 128 -5.60 10.37 -7.99
C SER A 128 -6.20 10.78 -6.64
N VAL A 129 -5.67 11.85 -6.06
CA VAL A 129 -6.08 12.34 -4.74
C VAL A 129 -6.48 13.80 -4.88
N ALA A 130 -7.69 14.17 -4.47
CA ALA A 130 -8.00 15.57 -4.21
C ALA A 130 -8.21 15.77 -2.73
N GLY A 131 -7.58 16.81 -2.18
CA GLY A 131 -7.70 17.15 -0.77
C GLY A 131 -7.78 18.64 -0.52
N ARG A 132 -8.20 19.00 0.69
CA ARG A 132 -8.24 20.39 1.16
C ARG A 132 -7.23 20.59 2.28
N PRO A 133 -6.55 21.74 2.32
CA PRO A 133 -5.66 22.03 3.42
C PRO A 133 -6.47 22.25 4.70
N VAL A 134 -6.06 21.60 5.79
CA VAL A 134 -6.71 21.69 7.11
C VAL A 134 -5.67 22.05 8.16
N VAL A 135 -5.99 23.08 8.93
CA VAL A 135 -5.15 23.55 10.04
C VAL A 135 -5.53 22.81 11.32
N ARG A 136 -4.53 22.28 12.03
CA ARG A 136 -4.67 21.65 13.35
C ARG A 136 -3.63 22.21 14.31
N TYR A 137 -3.97 22.33 15.59
CA TYR A 137 -3.03 22.75 16.62
C TYR A 137 -2.40 21.53 17.28
N TYR A 138 -1.07 21.54 17.38
CA TYR A 138 -0.26 20.58 18.09
C TYR A 138 0.14 21.17 19.44
N ASP A 139 -0.32 20.53 20.52
CA ASP A 139 0.03 20.88 21.89
C ASP A 139 1.02 19.85 22.43
N ALA A 140 2.28 20.26 22.57
CA ALA A 140 3.38 19.41 23.02
C ALA A 140 3.22 18.94 24.48
N SER A 141 2.35 19.60 25.26
CA SER A 141 2.08 19.18 26.64
C SER A 141 1.13 17.98 26.73
N ILE A 142 0.40 17.68 25.65
CA ILE A 142 -0.50 16.53 25.58
C ILE A 142 0.31 15.27 25.28
N PRO A 143 0.29 14.25 26.15
CA PRO A 143 0.98 13.01 25.87
C PRO A 143 0.39 12.34 24.62
N PRO A 144 1.21 11.64 23.82
CA PRO A 144 0.70 10.90 22.67
C PRO A 144 -0.40 9.93 23.10
N PRO A 145 -1.41 9.69 22.24
CA PRO A 145 -2.48 8.78 22.55
C PRO A 145 -1.94 7.37 22.82
N LEU A 146 -2.68 6.60 23.63
CA LEU A 146 -2.31 5.20 23.95
C LEU A 146 -2.14 4.35 22.68
N ILE A 147 -2.90 4.68 21.63
CA ILE A 147 -2.78 4.13 20.30
C ILE A 147 -2.56 5.32 19.37
N ASP A 148 -1.35 5.44 18.84
CA ASP A 148 -0.99 6.42 17.83
C ASP A 148 -0.86 5.72 16.47
N PRO A 149 -1.90 5.72 15.62
CA PRO A 149 -1.86 5.05 14.32
C PRO A 149 -0.77 5.65 13.40
N CYS A 150 -0.38 6.91 13.64
CA CYS A 150 0.63 7.60 12.85
C CYS A 150 2.05 7.49 13.42
N GLY A 151 2.22 6.94 14.63
CA GLY A 151 3.51 6.94 15.34
C GLY A 151 4.61 6.24 14.55
N LEU A 152 4.32 5.02 14.06
CA LEU A 152 5.27 4.24 13.29
C LEU A 152 5.68 4.92 11.98
N LEU A 153 4.71 5.46 11.24
CA LEU A 153 4.98 6.18 9.99
C LEU A 153 5.85 7.42 10.25
N ARG A 154 5.50 8.24 11.26
CA ARG A 154 6.28 9.42 11.62
C ARG A 154 7.71 9.05 12.02
N ASP A 155 7.89 8.03 12.85
CA ASP A 155 9.21 7.59 13.29
C ASP A 155 10.08 7.12 12.11
N LEU A 156 9.51 6.40 11.14
CA LEU A 156 10.21 5.99 9.93
C LEU A 156 10.67 7.21 9.10
N LEU A 157 9.80 8.21 8.92
CA LEU A 157 10.12 9.41 8.17
C LEU A 157 11.17 10.29 8.85
N VAL A 158 11.12 10.39 10.19
CA VAL A 158 12.13 11.09 11.00
C VAL A 158 13.48 10.37 10.89
N ASN A 159 13.50 9.05 11.04
CA ASN A 159 14.73 8.25 10.92
C ASN A 159 15.33 8.32 9.51
N ALA A 160 14.49 8.45 8.48
CA ALA A 160 14.90 8.66 7.10
C ALA A 160 15.31 10.12 6.79
N SER A 161 15.24 11.04 7.77
CA SER A 161 15.52 12.48 7.59
C SER A 161 14.63 13.15 6.54
N VAL A 162 13.41 12.64 6.36
CA VAL A 162 12.40 13.21 5.44
C VAL A 162 11.66 14.36 6.11
N ILE A 163 11.35 14.21 7.40
CA ILE A 163 10.74 15.25 8.24
C ILE A 163 11.55 15.40 9.53
N ASP A 164 11.60 16.60 10.10
CA ASP A 164 12.18 16.77 11.44
C ASP A 164 11.28 16.10 12.49
N PRO A 165 11.85 15.62 13.62
CA PRO A 165 11.05 15.17 14.75
C PRO A 165 10.06 16.26 15.20
N PHE A 166 8.95 15.84 15.79
CA PHE A 166 8.00 16.77 16.37
C PHE A 166 8.67 17.44 17.59
N PRO A 167 8.58 18.76 17.71
CA PRO A 167 9.29 19.48 18.75
C PRO A 167 8.64 19.30 20.13
N ASP A 168 9.34 19.74 21.17
CA ASP A 168 8.84 19.82 22.54
C ASP A 168 8.06 21.12 22.84
N HIS A 169 7.74 21.91 21.81
CA HIS A 169 6.93 23.12 21.86
C HIS A 169 5.71 23.05 20.93
N ASN A 170 4.74 23.95 21.16
CA ASN A 170 3.48 23.94 20.42
C ASN A 170 3.68 24.38 18.97
N GLN A 171 2.84 23.87 18.08
CA GLN A 171 2.89 24.21 16.66
C GLN A 171 1.49 24.26 16.05
N TRP A 172 1.35 25.03 14.99
CA TRP A 172 0.27 24.89 14.03
C TRP A 172 0.72 24.00 12.87
N HIS A 173 -0.09 23.00 12.54
CA HIS A 173 0.16 22.03 11.49
C HIS A 173 -0.87 22.18 10.37
N ILE A 174 -0.40 22.17 9.12
CA ILE A 174 -1.25 22.14 7.94
C ILE A 174 -1.17 20.75 7.31
N PHE A 175 -2.29 20.06 7.27
CA PHE A 175 -2.44 18.76 6.61
C PHE A 175 -3.18 18.92 5.28
N LEU A 176 -3.05 17.94 4.38
CA LEU A 176 -3.90 17.85 3.20
C LEU A 176 -4.93 16.76 3.44
N ASN A 177 -6.11 17.15 3.90
CA ASN A 177 -7.18 16.19 4.17
C ASN A 177 -7.83 15.75 2.84
N PRO A 178 -7.75 14.47 2.46
CA PRO A 178 -8.34 14.00 1.21
C PRO A 178 -9.86 14.12 1.27
N ASP A 179 -10.45 14.71 0.22
CA ASP A 179 -11.89 14.72 -0.03
C ASP A 179 -12.29 13.43 -0.77
N PHE A 180 -11.47 13.02 -1.74
CA PHE A 180 -11.58 11.73 -2.40
C PHE A 180 -10.19 11.19 -2.75
N ILE A 181 -10.12 9.88 -2.82
CA ILE A 181 -8.98 9.12 -3.32
C ILE A 181 -9.59 8.17 -4.33
N ASP A 182 -9.17 8.30 -5.59
CA ASP A 182 -9.53 7.40 -6.66
C ASP A 182 -8.34 6.48 -6.91
N LEU A 183 -8.58 5.18 -6.84
CA LEU A 183 -7.59 4.16 -7.15
C LEU A 183 -8.11 3.41 -8.37
N ASP A 184 -7.41 3.58 -9.48
CA ASP A 184 -7.66 2.75 -10.63
C ASP A 184 -7.26 1.31 -10.28
N LEU A 185 -8.21 0.40 -10.49
CA LEU A 185 -8.10 -1.01 -10.15
C LEU A 185 -6.86 -1.65 -10.80
N PHE A 186 -6.49 -2.81 -10.25
CA PHE A 186 -5.47 -3.66 -10.85
C PHE A 186 -5.79 -3.95 -12.32
N ASP A 187 -5.05 -3.34 -13.23
CA ASP A 187 -5.04 -3.76 -14.63
C ASP A 187 -4.07 -4.94 -14.76
N PHE A 188 -4.62 -6.15 -14.70
CA PHE A 188 -3.89 -7.37 -15.01
C PHE A 188 -3.91 -7.58 -16.51
N ALA A 189 -2.79 -7.34 -17.18
CA ALA A 189 -2.68 -7.68 -18.60
C ALA A 189 -3.02 -9.16 -18.84
N ASP A 190 -3.62 -9.51 -19.99
CA ASP A 190 -3.92 -10.90 -20.43
C ASP A 190 -2.74 -11.88 -20.23
N ILE A 191 -1.51 -11.36 -20.23
CA ILE A 191 -0.28 -12.11 -19.98
C ILE A 191 -0.27 -12.75 -18.58
N VAL A 192 -0.83 -12.10 -17.56
CA VAL A 192 -0.88 -12.60 -16.18
C VAL A 192 -1.80 -13.82 -16.08
N GLY A 193 -3.01 -13.73 -16.64
CA GLY A 193 -3.95 -14.86 -16.67
C GLY A 193 -3.34 -16.07 -17.38
N ASN A 194 -2.74 -15.85 -18.55
CA ASN A 194 -2.02 -16.90 -19.29
C ASN A 194 -0.82 -17.46 -18.52
N LEU A 195 -0.04 -16.61 -17.82
CA LEU A 195 1.10 -17.04 -17.02
C LEU A 195 0.66 -17.99 -15.90
N ILE A 196 -0.39 -17.61 -15.17
CA ILE A 196 -0.95 -18.39 -14.06
C ILE A 196 -1.56 -19.69 -14.58
N GLU A 197 -2.40 -19.64 -15.63
CA GLU A 197 -3.03 -20.84 -16.20
C GLU A 197 -1.98 -21.85 -16.69
N ASN A 198 -0.94 -21.38 -17.38
CA ASN A 198 0.14 -22.24 -17.85
C ASN A 198 0.97 -22.81 -16.70
N ALA A 199 1.28 -22.00 -15.68
CA ALA A 199 2.05 -22.45 -14.51
C ALA A 199 1.29 -23.53 -13.73
N LEU A 200 -0.01 -23.33 -13.48
CA LEU A 200 -0.86 -24.31 -12.80
C LEU A 200 -1.04 -25.58 -13.64
N THR A 201 -1.34 -25.44 -14.93
CA THR A 201 -1.51 -26.59 -15.83
C THR A 201 -0.24 -27.42 -15.89
N ALA A 202 0.93 -26.78 -16.00
CA ALA A 202 2.21 -27.48 -15.99
C ALA A 202 2.46 -28.20 -14.66
N ALA A 203 2.19 -27.54 -13.53
CA ALA A 203 2.40 -28.11 -12.21
C ALA A 203 1.46 -29.30 -11.92
N VAL A 204 0.17 -29.20 -12.26
CA VAL A 204 -0.79 -30.32 -12.15
C VAL A 204 -0.41 -31.46 -13.10
N THR A 205 -0.02 -31.15 -14.33
CA THR A 205 0.43 -32.17 -15.31
C THR A 205 1.63 -32.96 -14.79
N ALA A 206 2.56 -32.29 -14.09
CA ALA A 206 3.75 -32.93 -13.54
C ALA A 206 3.45 -33.97 -12.45
N LEU A 207 2.30 -33.86 -11.77
CA LEU A 207 1.85 -34.81 -10.76
C LEU A 207 1.13 -36.04 -11.36
N LEU A 208 0.69 -35.96 -12.61
CA LEU A 208 -0.01 -37.07 -13.26
C LEU A 208 0.96 -38.16 -13.73
N PRO A 209 0.75 -39.43 -13.35
CA PRO A 209 1.58 -40.55 -13.82
C PRO A 209 1.36 -40.77 -15.32
N GLY A 210 2.42 -41.10 -16.07
CA GLY A 210 2.33 -41.32 -17.51
C GLY A 210 1.59 -42.60 -17.94
N GLY A 211 1.31 -42.72 -19.24
CA GLY A 211 0.66 -43.89 -19.83
C GLY A 211 -0.84 -43.96 -19.57
N TRP A 212 -1.40 -45.17 -19.52
CA TRP A 212 -2.85 -45.40 -19.42
C TRP A 212 -3.48 -44.82 -18.15
N VAL A 213 -2.71 -44.67 -17.06
CA VAL A 213 -3.18 -44.08 -15.80
C VAL A 213 -3.47 -42.59 -16.00
N ARG A 214 -2.64 -41.87 -16.78
CA ARG A 214 -2.88 -40.47 -17.17
C ARG A 214 -4.22 -40.35 -17.89
N ASP A 215 -4.40 -41.17 -18.92
CA ASP A 215 -5.55 -41.07 -19.81
C ASP A 215 -6.86 -41.34 -19.04
N LEU A 216 -6.82 -42.26 -18.08
CA LEU A 216 -7.95 -42.55 -17.22
C LEU A 216 -8.24 -41.43 -16.22
N ILE A 217 -7.22 -40.81 -15.62
CA ILE A 217 -7.41 -39.63 -14.75
C ILE A 217 -7.97 -38.46 -15.57
N LEU A 218 -7.41 -38.19 -16.74
CA LEU A 218 -7.89 -37.14 -17.64
C LEU A 218 -9.33 -37.39 -18.10
N ALA A 219 -9.72 -38.65 -18.32
CA ALA A 219 -11.11 -39.00 -18.62
C ALA A 219 -12.08 -38.75 -17.45
N ILE A 220 -11.61 -38.83 -16.20
CA ILE A 220 -12.41 -38.50 -15.01
C ILE A 220 -12.59 -36.99 -14.89
N ILE A 221 -11.53 -36.21 -15.07
CA ILE A 221 -11.56 -34.75 -14.86
C ILE A 221 -11.92 -33.93 -16.11
N GLY A 222 -12.03 -34.56 -17.28
CA GLY A 222 -12.41 -33.92 -18.55
C GLY A 222 -11.28 -33.13 -19.23
N GLY A 223 -10.51 -32.37 -18.46
CA GLY A 223 -9.37 -31.59 -18.89
C GLY A 223 -8.70 -30.87 -17.71
N ILE A 224 -7.39 -30.63 -17.77
CA ILE A 224 -6.66 -30.02 -16.64
C ILE A 224 -7.09 -28.56 -16.42
N ALA A 225 -7.21 -27.77 -17.49
CA ALA A 225 -7.62 -26.37 -17.41
C ALA A 225 -9.05 -26.24 -16.84
N ASP A 226 -10.01 -27.00 -17.38
CA ASP A 226 -11.39 -27.02 -16.88
C ASP A 226 -11.47 -27.48 -15.43
N PHE A 227 -10.66 -28.48 -15.05
CA PHE A 227 -10.59 -28.95 -13.67
C PHE A 227 -10.03 -27.88 -12.72
N ILE A 228 -8.97 -27.17 -13.12
CA ILE A 228 -8.40 -26.08 -12.32
C ILE A 228 -9.41 -24.94 -12.16
N ARG A 229 -10.10 -24.54 -13.24
CA ARG A 229 -11.14 -23.50 -13.20
C ARG A 229 -12.29 -23.90 -12.27
N TRP A 230 -12.75 -25.14 -12.37
CA TRP A 230 -13.76 -25.69 -11.46
C TRP A 230 -13.28 -25.70 -9.99
N LEU A 231 -12.03 -26.09 -9.75
CA LEU A 231 -11.46 -26.17 -8.40
C LEU A 231 -11.30 -24.79 -7.76
N LEU A 232 -10.89 -23.80 -8.55
CA LEU A 232 -10.70 -22.42 -8.11
C LEU A 232 -12.01 -21.60 -8.11
N ASP A 233 -13.11 -22.18 -8.59
CA ASP A 233 -14.41 -21.51 -8.79
C ASP A 233 -14.27 -20.21 -9.59
N ILE A 234 -13.42 -20.21 -10.62
CA ILE A 234 -13.16 -19.04 -11.47
C ILE A 234 -14.25 -18.99 -12.55
N PRO A 235 -14.87 -17.82 -12.80
CA PRO A 235 -15.61 -17.57 -14.03
C PRO A 235 -14.70 -17.68 -15.28
N ASP A 236 -15.22 -17.35 -16.47
CA ASP A 236 -14.45 -17.49 -17.72
C ASP A 236 -13.23 -16.54 -17.79
N GLU A 237 -13.19 -15.49 -16.96
CA GLU A 237 -12.19 -14.41 -16.96
C GLU A 237 -11.31 -14.48 -15.68
N ILE A 238 -10.02 -14.82 -15.84
CA ILE A 238 -9.06 -15.00 -14.73
C ILE A 238 -8.61 -13.65 -14.16
N ASP A 239 -8.50 -12.64 -15.02
CA ASP A 239 -8.15 -11.26 -14.67
C ASP A 239 -9.20 -10.62 -13.75
N GLU A 240 -10.49 -10.79 -14.04
CA GLU A 240 -11.59 -10.36 -13.15
C GLU A 240 -11.47 -11.05 -11.78
N TRP A 241 -11.28 -12.38 -11.78
CA TRP A 241 -11.12 -13.15 -10.54
C TRP A 241 -9.90 -12.71 -9.72
N LEU A 242 -8.76 -12.43 -10.35
CA LEU A 242 -7.58 -11.91 -9.67
C LEU A 242 -7.83 -10.51 -9.09
N SER A 243 -8.48 -9.63 -9.86
CA SER A 243 -8.86 -8.29 -9.40
C SER A 243 -9.73 -8.36 -8.15
N ASP A 244 -10.77 -9.19 -8.15
CA ASP A 244 -11.63 -9.43 -6.98
C ASP A 244 -10.87 -10.04 -5.81
N LEU A 245 -9.97 -11.00 -6.06
CA LEU A 245 -9.17 -11.63 -5.01
C LEU A 245 -8.28 -10.60 -4.30
N PHE A 246 -7.56 -9.76 -5.05
CA PHE A 246 -6.66 -8.76 -4.47
C PHE A 246 -7.39 -7.57 -3.86
N ASN A 247 -8.45 -7.09 -4.50
CA ASN A 247 -9.18 -5.92 -4.03
C ASN A 247 -10.17 -6.26 -2.90
N ILE A 248 -10.98 -7.30 -3.07
CA ILE A 248 -12.07 -7.63 -2.14
C ILE A 248 -11.58 -8.59 -1.04
N SER A 249 -10.91 -9.69 -1.42
CA SER A 249 -10.55 -10.73 -0.44
C SER A 249 -9.34 -10.34 0.40
N PHE A 250 -8.33 -9.73 -0.22
CA PHE A 250 -7.11 -9.28 0.46
C PHE A 250 -7.14 -7.82 0.90
N GLY A 251 -8.05 -7.00 0.37
CA GLY A 251 -8.15 -5.59 0.76
C GLY A 251 -6.94 -4.75 0.39
N LEU A 252 -6.18 -5.12 -0.66
CA LEU A 252 -4.98 -4.35 -1.05
C LEU A 252 -5.31 -2.94 -1.54
N GLY A 253 -6.46 -2.76 -2.20
CA GLY A 253 -6.93 -1.43 -2.61
C GLY A 253 -7.23 -0.56 -1.40
N ASP A 254 -7.98 -1.09 -0.44
CA ASP A 254 -8.27 -0.41 0.83
C ASP A 254 -6.98 -0.07 1.60
N LEU A 255 -6.00 -0.98 1.60
CA LEU A 255 -4.68 -0.73 2.21
C LEU A 255 -3.98 0.48 1.56
N LEU A 256 -3.98 0.58 0.23
CA LEU A 256 -3.35 1.71 -0.48
C LEU A 256 -4.10 3.02 -0.24
N ILE A 257 -5.43 3.00 -0.33
CA ILE A 257 -6.28 4.17 -0.05
C ILE A 257 -6.06 4.65 1.39
N GLN A 258 -6.03 3.73 2.35
CA GLN A 258 -5.79 4.06 3.75
C GLN A 258 -4.37 4.60 3.95
N LEU A 259 -3.35 3.95 3.38
CA LEU A 259 -1.96 4.40 3.47
C LEU A 259 -1.81 5.83 2.98
N VAL A 260 -2.32 6.14 1.79
CA VAL A 260 -2.20 7.47 1.19
C VAL A 260 -3.05 8.49 1.94
N GLY A 261 -4.29 8.13 2.30
CA GLY A 261 -5.20 9.02 3.00
C GLY A 261 -4.73 9.38 4.41
N GLU A 262 -4.22 8.42 5.17
CA GLU A 262 -3.67 8.66 6.50
C GLU A 262 -2.34 9.43 6.42
N PHE A 263 -1.48 9.12 5.45
CA PHE A 263 -0.22 9.82 5.24
C PHE A 263 -0.45 11.33 5.06
N PHE A 264 -1.26 11.72 4.07
CA PHE A 264 -1.49 13.14 3.75
C PHE A 264 -2.46 13.83 4.72
N GLY A 265 -3.49 13.12 5.18
CA GLY A 265 -4.59 13.69 5.94
C GLY A 265 -4.40 13.74 7.46
N ALA A 266 -3.51 12.91 8.02
CA ALA A 266 -3.41 12.75 9.46
C ALA A 266 -1.99 12.66 10.01
N CYS A 267 -1.09 11.94 9.33
CA CYS A 267 0.18 11.56 9.92
C CYS A 267 1.31 12.55 9.64
N VAL A 268 1.34 13.15 8.45
CA VAL A 268 2.43 14.01 8.03
C VAL A 268 1.91 15.42 7.71
N PRO A 269 2.22 16.42 8.55
CA PRO A 269 1.88 17.80 8.21
C PRO A 269 2.77 18.27 7.06
N LEU A 270 2.16 18.91 6.05
CA LEU A 270 2.87 19.51 4.93
C LEU A 270 3.68 20.73 5.37
N ILE A 271 3.11 21.53 6.27
CA ILE A 271 3.72 22.74 6.79
C ILE A 271 3.53 22.74 8.31
N ARG A 272 4.59 23.11 9.02
CA ARG A 272 4.59 23.31 10.47
C ARG A 272 5.02 24.74 10.78
N VAL A 273 4.31 25.38 11.68
CA VAL A 273 4.59 26.75 12.14
C VAL A 273 4.70 26.72 13.65
N ASP A 274 5.82 27.18 14.19
CA ASP A 274 6.04 27.24 15.64
C ASP A 274 5.07 28.21 16.33
N ASP A 275 4.64 27.84 17.53
CA ASP A 275 3.88 28.70 18.43
C ASP A 275 4.49 28.65 19.85
N PRO A 276 5.12 29.74 20.34
CA PRO A 276 5.25 31.04 19.68
C PRO A 276 6.27 31.02 18.53
N LEU A 277 5.99 31.78 17.47
CA LEU A 277 6.84 31.87 16.27
C LEU A 277 8.06 32.75 16.54
N GLU A 278 9.27 32.23 16.30
CA GLU A 278 10.49 33.03 16.33
C GLU A 278 10.54 33.99 15.14
N VAL A 279 10.56 35.30 15.41
CA VAL A 279 10.67 36.34 14.38
C VAL A 279 12.07 36.95 14.32
N LEU A 280 12.83 36.89 15.42
CA LEU A 280 14.24 37.24 15.46
C LEU A 280 14.98 36.19 16.28
N ALA A 281 15.97 35.58 15.65
CA ALA A 281 16.83 34.60 16.29
C ALA A 281 17.64 35.23 17.42
N LYS A 282 17.95 34.39 18.40
CA LYS A 282 18.93 34.70 19.45
C LYS A 282 20.26 35.09 18.81
N GLU A 283 20.82 36.23 19.23
CA GLU A 283 22.06 36.77 18.68
C GLU A 283 23.08 37.08 19.79
N ILE A 284 24.35 36.74 19.57
CA ILE A 284 25.43 37.22 20.43
C ILE A 284 25.94 38.54 19.85
N SER A 285 25.62 39.65 20.50
CA SER A 285 26.00 40.98 20.06
C SER A 285 27.13 41.55 20.92
N THR A 286 28.16 42.10 20.27
CA THR A 286 29.23 42.87 20.95
C THR A 286 29.06 44.38 20.78
N SER A 287 28.06 44.81 20.02
CA SER A 287 27.82 46.20 19.59
C SER A 287 26.99 47.03 20.57
N VAL A 288 26.40 46.40 21.60
CA VAL A 288 25.38 47.03 22.46
C VAL A 288 25.98 47.67 23.72
N LEU A 289 27.22 47.35 24.09
CA LEU A 289 27.86 47.91 25.30
C LEU A 289 29.22 48.56 25.02
N LEU A 290 29.42 49.73 25.65
CA LEU A 290 30.70 50.45 25.72
C LEU A 290 31.87 49.61 26.31
N SER A 291 31.58 48.47 26.92
CA SER A 291 32.54 47.57 27.55
C SER A 291 33.11 46.48 26.62
N GLY A 292 32.61 46.34 25.39
CA GLY A 292 33.10 45.34 24.41
C GLY A 292 32.87 43.87 24.80
N SER A 293 32.12 43.61 25.88
CA SER A 293 31.79 42.25 26.31
C SER A 293 30.57 41.73 25.51
N PRO A 294 30.62 40.49 24.99
CA PRO A 294 29.49 39.92 24.26
C PRO A 294 28.26 39.79 25.16
N VAL A 295 27.11 40.23 24.66
CA VAL A 295 25.80 40.10 25.29
C VAL A 295 24.95 39.20 24.42
N GLU A 296 24.26 38.27 25.06
CA GLU A 296 23.29 37.42 24.41
C GLU A 296 21.93 38.13 24.36
N LEU A 297 21.45 38.42 23.14
CA LEU A 297 20.10 38.90 22.88
C LEU A 297 19.18 37.68 22.80
N VAL A 298 18.17 37.65 23.66
CA VAL A 298 17.14 36.61 23.62
C VAL A 298 16.37 36.66 22.30
N ALA A 299 15.91 35.49 21.83
CA ALA A 299 15.04 35.42 20.67
C ALA A 299 13.76 36.23 20.90
N VAL A 300 13.28 36.89 19.85
CA VAL A 300 11.96 37.54 19.87
C VAL A 300 10.97 36.58 19.26
N THR A 301 9.99 36.17 20.05
CA THR A 301 8.93 35.25 19.64
C THR A 301 7.57 35.94 19.72
N VAL A 302 6.66 35.60 18.81
CA VAL A 302 5.30 36.13 18.79
C VAL A 302 4.27 35.00 18.81
N PRO A 303 3.20 35.11 19.63
CA PRO A 303 2.18 34.07 19.69
C PRO A 303 1.33 34.07 18.42
N VAL A 304 1.13 32.90 17.83
CA VAL A 304 0.24 32.72 16.67
C VAL A 304 -1.14 32.33 17.19
N ARG A 305 -2.09 33.26 17.16
CA ARG A 305 -3.44 33.02 17.71
C ARG A 305 -4.30 32.18 16.78
N ASN A 306 -4.26 32.49 15.49
CA ASN A 306 -5.00 31.78 14.46
C ASN A 306 -4.08 31.58 13.25
N LEU A 307 -4.22 30.42 12.61
CA LEU A 307 -3.61 30.14 11.32
C LEU A 307 -4.72 29.77 10.33
N PHE A 308 -4.70 30.40 9.17
CA PHE A 308 -5.62 30.16 8.07
C PHE A 308 -4.82 29.74 6.84
N VAL A 309 -5.41 28.85 6.05
CA VAL A 309 -4.85 28.41 4.79
C VAL A 309 -5.93 28.47 3.73
N ARG A 310 -5.56 28.96 2.55
CA ARG A 310 -6.40 28.89 1.36
C ARG A 310 -5.58 28.54 0.14
N VAL A 311 -6.22 27.94 -0.84
CA VAL A 311 -5.65 27.60 -2.15
C VAL A 311 -6.53 28.25 -3.21
N ASP A 312 -5.90 28.88 -4.19
CA ASP A 312 -6.53 29.29 -5.44
C ASP A 312 -5.84 28.59 -6.62
N ASP A 313 -6.10 29.00 -7.86
CA ASP A 313 -5.52 28.38 -9.08
C ASP A 313 -4.06 28.76 -9.35
N VAL A 314 -3.39 29.45 -8.41
CA VAL A 314 -2.01 29.93 -8.58
C VAL A 314 -1.14 29.60 -7.36
N GLU A 315 -1.67 29.79 -6.16
CA GLU A 315 -0.91 29.69 -4.92
C GLU A 315 -1.71 29.14 -3.73
N MET A 316 -0.96 28.54 -2.79
CA MET A 316 -1.42 28.28 -1.45
C MET A 316 -1.00 29.43 -0.55
N VAL A 317 -1.96 30.14 0.02
CA VAL A 317 -1.74 31.28 0.92
C VAL A 317 -1.98 30.87 2.36
N VAL A 318 -0.95 31.01 3.19
CA VAL A 318 -1.00 30.81 4.64
C VAL A 318 -1.00 32.18 5.33
N GLN A 319 -1.95 32.39 6.21
CA GLN A 319 -2.15 33.65 6.92
C GLN A 319 -2.19 33.40 8.42
N ALA A 320 -1.47 34.21 9.19
CA ALA A 320 -1.46 34.13 10.65
C ALA A 320 -1.88 35.46 11.27
N ASP A 321 -2.69 35.36 12.33
CA ASP A 321 -2.99 36.47 13.22
C ASP A 321 -2.05 36.39 14.44
N VAL A 322 -1.37 37.49 14.73
CA VAL A 322 -0.43 37.59 15.84
C VAL A 322 -1.13 38.29 17.00
N GLY A 323 -1.14 37.64 18.16
CA GLY A 323 -1.90 38.11 19.30
C GLY A 323 -1.27 39.29 20.03
N GLY A 324 -1.84 40.49 19.84
CA GLY A 324 -1.71 41.64 20.77
C GLY A 324 -2.65 41.56 21.97
#